data_AF-A0AAW5SUA2-F1
#
_entry.id   AF-A0AAW5SUA2-F1
#
_cell.length_a   1.000
_cell.length_b   1.000
_cell.length_c   1.000
_cell.angle_alpha   90.00
_cell.angle_beta   90.00
_cell.angle_gamma   90.00
#
_symmetry.space_group_name_H-M   'P 1'
#
loop_
_entity.id
_entity.type
_entity.pdbx_description
1 polymer ?
#
loop_
_entity_poly.entity_id
_entity_poly.type
_entity_poly.pdbx_seq_one_letter_code
_entity_poly.pdbx_strand_id
1 'polypeptide(L)' 'MRERALAPADNPTAEAIATTGLFLIFTAIIALAVSLSSWGASDAPLAAAAGLVAVVSFTASLLCFGKQSADD' A
#
# COMPACT_ATOMS: atom_id res chain seq x y z
N MET A 1 -32.39 -13.28 8.20
CA MET A 1 -30.91 -13.27 8.06
C MET A 1 -30.62 -12.70 6.69
N ARG A 2 -29.95 -11.55 6.59
CA ARG A 2 -29.42 -11.11 5.30
C ARG A 2 -28.32 -12.10 4.95
N GLU A 3 -28.57 -12.90 3.93
CA GLU A 3 -27.53 -13.65 3.26
C GLU A 3 -26.48 -12.61 2.87
N ARG A 4 -25.34 -12.61 3.55
CA ARG A 4 -24.13 -12.03 2.99
C ARG A 4 -23.80 -12.96 1.84
N ALA A 5 -24.46 -12.74 0.69
CA ALA A 5 -23.91 -13.20 -0.56
C ALA A 5 -22.48 -12.66 -0.54
N LEU A 6 -21.51 -13.56 -0.36
CA LEU A 6 -20.17 -13.28 -0.85
C LEU A 6 -20.44 -12.89 -2.29
N ALA A 7 -20.32 -11.60 -2.60
CA ALA A 7 -20.38 -11.14 -3.97
C ALA A 7 -19.46 -12.09 -4.74
N PRO A 8 -19.97 -12.79 -5.77
CA PRO A 8 -19.11 -13.63 -6.58
C PRO A 8 -17.81 -12.87 -6.85
N ALA A 9 -16.67 -13.53 -6.64
CA ALA A 9 -15.38 -13.01 -7.05
C ALA A 9 -15.36 -12.98 -8.58
N ASP A 10 -16.11 -12.05 -9.18
CA ASP A 10 -16.34 -11.97 -10.62
C ASP A 10 -15.05 -11.56 -11.35
N ASN A 11 -14.03 -11.11 -10.62
CA ASN A 11 -12.73 -10.69 -11.13
C ASN A 11 -11.55 -11.04 -10.16
N PRO A 12 -10.98 -12.26 -10.20
CA PRO A 12 -9.84 -12.64 -9.35
C PRO A 12 -8.64 -11.68 -9.47
N THR A 13 -8.50 -11.00 -10.61
CA THR A 13 -7.50 -9.96 -10.82
C THR A 13 -7.75 -8.70 -9.98
N ALA A 14 -9.00 -8.26 -9.80
CA ALA A 14 -9.28 -7.05 -9.03
C ALA A 14 -9.05 -7.27 -7.53
N GLU A 15 -9.45 -8.44 -6.99
CA GLU A 15 -9.14 -8.81 -5.61
C GLU A 15 -7.63 -8.90 -5.36
N ALA A 16 -6.87 -9.41 -6.32
CA ALA A 16 -5.40 -9.44 -6.26
C ALA A 16 -4.80 -8.03 -6.27
N ILE A 17 -5.32 -7.13 -7.10
CA ILE A 17 -4.90 -5.71 -7.14
C ILE A 17 -5.21 -5.02 -5.80
N ALA A 18 -6.39 -5.25 -5.23
CA ALA A 18 -6.80 -4.73 -3.93
C ALA A 18 -5.83 -5.15 -2.82
N THR A 19 -5.57 -6.46 -2.75
CA THR A 19 -4.68 -7.07 -1.77
C THR A 19 -3.26 -6.53 -1.94
N THR A 20 -2.78 -6.39 -3.18
CA THR A 20 -1.48 -5.80 -3.48
C THR A 20 -1.40 -4.35 -3.00
N GLY A 21 -2.45 -3.55 -3.27
CA GLY A 21 -2.55 -2.17 -2.76
C GLY A 21 -2.46 -2.11 -1.24
N LEU A 22 -3.15 -3.02 -0.55
CA LEU A 22 -3.12 -3.13 0.92
C LEU A 22 -1.71 -3.44 1.43
N PHE A 23 -1.00 -4.38 0.83
CA PHE A 23 0.39 -4.66 1.22
C PHE A 23 1.31 -3.46 0.98
N LEU A 24 1.17 -2.79 -0.16
CA LEU A 24 1.97 -1.61 -0.52
C LEU A 24 1.78 -0.46 0.47
N ILE A 25 0.55 -0.19 0.92
CA ILE A 25 0.31 0.87 1.92
C ILE A 25 0.95 0.51 3.27
N PHE A 26 0.89 -0.76 3.71
CA PHE A 26 1.59 -1.19 4.92
C PHE A 26 3.11 -1.05 4.79
N THR A 27 3.68 -1.46 3.66
CA THR A 27 5.11 -1.26 3.36
C THR A 27 5.47 0.21 3.41
N ALA A 28 4.65 1.10 2.83
CA ALA A 28 4.88 2.54 2.85
C ALA A 28 4.92 3.11 4.28
N ILE A 29 3.97 2.71 5.12
CA ILE A 29 3.89 3.15 6.53
C ILE A 29 5.13 2.68 7.31
N ILE A 30 5.54 1.43 7.15
CA ILE A 30 6.73 0.88 7.82
C ILE A 30 7.99 1.61 7.34
N ALA A 31 8.16 1.78 6.03
CA ALA A 31 9.31 2.48 5.47
C ALA A 31 9.36 3.96 5.92
N LEU A 32 8.21 4.63 6.03
CA LEU A 32 8.13 5.98 6.58
C LEU A 32 8.56 6.03 8.05
N ALA A 33 8.11 5.09 8.89
CA ALA A 33 8.53 5.00 10.28
C ALA A 33 10.05 4.77 10.40
N VAL A 34 10.62 3.91 9.55
CA VAL A 34 12.08 3.70 9.47
C VAL A 34 12.79 4.98 9.05
N SER A 35 12.30 5.69 8.03
CA SER A 35 12.88 6.97 7.59
C SER A 35 12.93 7.99 8.72
N LEU A 36 11.81 8.20 9.42
CA LEU A 36 11.71 9.13 10.55
C LEU A 36 12.61 8.72 11.73
N SER A 37 12.68 7.43 12.04
CA SER A 37 13.57 6.89 13.07
C SER A 37 15.05 7.13 12.71
N SER A 38 15.41 6.92 11.44
CA SER A 38 16.78 7.07 10.94
C SER A 38 17.28 8.51 10.98
N TRP A 39 16.40 9.49 10.78
CA TRP A 39 16.72 10.90 11.02
C TRP A 39 17.07 11.15 12.49
N GLY A 40 16.34 10.55 13.42
CA GLY A 40 16.66 10.61 14.86
C GLY A 40 18.00 9.95 15.22
N ALA A 41 18.38 8.91 14.48
CA ALA A 41 19.67 8.22 14.63
C ALA A 41 20.83 8.89 13.85
N SER A 42 20.59 10.03 13.17
CA SER A 42 21.57 10.73 12.33
C SER A 42 22.09 9.93 11.12
N ASP A 43 21.38 8.90 10.68
CA ASP A 43 21.74 8.07 9.52
C ASP A 43 20.96 8.53 8.29
N ALA A 44 21.46 9.61 7.66
CA ALA A 44 20.78 10.29 6.55
C ALA A 44 20.63 9.45 5.27
N PRO A 45 21.61 8.62 4.84
CA PRO A 45 21.45 7.79 3.66
C PRO A 45 20.30 6.79 3.79
N LEU A 46 20.21 6.09 4.94
CA LEU A 46 19.12 5.16 5.21
C LEU A 46 17.78 5.89 5.31
N ALA A 47 17.76 7.07 5.95
CA ALA A 47 16.56 7.87 6.07
C ALA A 47 16.00 8.28 4.69
N ALA A 48 16.87 8.73 3.79
CA ALA A 48 16.49 9.11 2.43
C ALA A 48 16.01 7.90 1.60
N ALA A 49 16.73 6.78 1.66
CA ALA A 49 16.34 5.56 0.94
C ALA A 49 14.99 5.01 1.41
N ALA A 50 14.77 4.91 2.72
CA ALA A 50 13.50 4.46 3.30
C ALA A 50 12.36 5.43 2.97
N GLY A 51 12.62 6.75 2.97
CA GLY A 51 11.64 7.75 2.56
C GLY A 51 11.24 7.62 1.09
N LEU A 52 12.21 7.34 0.20
CA LEU A 52 11.93 7.09 -1.22
C LEU A 52 11.08 5.83 -1.41
N VAL A 53 11.41 4.74 -0.71
CA VAL A 53 10.59 3.51 -0.73
C VAL A 53 9.17 3.81 -0.24
N ALA A 54 9.02 4.58 0.84
CA ALA A 54 7.71 4.96 1.36
C ALA A 54 6.86 5.69 0.31
N VAL A 55 7.44 6.68 -0.37
CA VAL A 55 6.75 7.44 -1.43
C VAL A 55 6.34 6.54 -2.58
N VAL A 56 7.26 5.73 -3.11
CA VAL A 56 6.98 4.84 -4.25
C VAL A 56 5.89 3.82 -3.89
N SER A 57 5.97 3.16 -2.74
CA SER A 57 4.97 2.20 -2.29
C SER A 57 3.61 2.86 -2.05
N PHE A 58 3.58 4.07 -1.46
CA PHE A 58 2.35 4.82 -1.26
C PHE A 58 1.69 5.16 -2.60
N THR A 59 2.44 5.75 -3.53
CA THR A 59 1.92 6.08 -4.87
C THR A 59 1.41 4.84 -5.60
N ALA A 60 2.17 3.73 -5.57
CA ALA A 60 1.73 2.48 -6.17
C ALA A 60 0.42 1.95 -5.53
N SER A 61 0.27 2.06 -4.20
CA SER A 61 -0.96 1.68 -3.51
C SER A 61 -2.17 2.48 -3.99
N LEU A 62 -2.00 3.80 -4.20
CA LEU A 62 -3.06 4.66 -4.73
C LEU A 62 -3.47 4.27 -6.15
N LEU A 63 -2.52 3.83 -6.98
CA LEU A 63 -2.85 3.32 -8.32
C LEU A 63 -3.65 2.02 -8.23
N CYS A 64 -3.28 1.10 -7.34
CA CYS A 64 -4.05 -0.13 -7.11
C CYS A 64 -5.48 0.16 -6.64
N PHE A 65 -5.64 1.00 -5.62
CA PHE A 65 -6.96 1.37 -5.10
C PHE A 65 -7.76 2.18 -6.10
N GLY A 66 -7.12 3.08 -6.86
CA GLY A 66 -7.78 3.87 -7.90
C GLY A 66 -8.32 3.01 -9.04
N LYS A 67 -7.60 1.95 -9.45
CA LYS A 67 -8.13 0.97 -10.39
C LYS A 67 -9.32 0.21 -9.80
N GLN A 68 -9.22 -0.23 -8.55
CA GLN A 68 -10.33 -0.90 -7.89
C GLN A 68 -11.59 -0.02 -7.79
N SER A 69 -11.45 1.26 -7.45
CA SER A 69 -12.60 2.19 -7.38
C SER A 69 -13.22 2.56 -8.73
N ALA A 70 -12.50 2.34 -9.84
CA ALA A 70 -13.01 2.56 -11.18
C ALA A 70 -13.71 1.32 -11.76
N ASP A 71 -13.37 0.14 -11.23
CA ASP A 71 -13.95 -1.14 -11.61
C ASP A 71 -15.18 -1.52 -10.73
N ASP A 72 -15.46 -0.75 -9.67
CA ASP A 72 -16.63 -0.82 -8.76
C ASP A 72 -17.80 0.05 -9.29
#